data_AF-A0A965P4E6-F1
#
_entry.id   AF-A0A965P4E6-F1
#
_cell.length_a   1.000
_cell.length_b   1.000
_cell.length_c   1.000
_cell.angle_alpha   90.00
_cell.angle_beta   90.00
_cell.angle_gamma   90.00
#
_symmetry.space_group_name_H-M   'P 1'
#
loop_
_entity.id
_entity.type
_entity.pdbx_description
1 polymer ?
#
loop_
_entity_poly.entity_id
_entity_poly.type
_entity_poly.pdbx_seq_one_letter_code
_entity_poly.pdbx_strand_id
1 'polypeptide(L)'
;MPRPATLAPSLEPVMPDPVAFQPTDRNIPEPALPIETAAGPRNPKGLARAVVLAISQIVAGKTSAIAVDANHPVPTASRGYRSSTAIVVGANQTPGRAVHVVCTTAGDVKIRLADDTEILITVAVGATYLPFEAKTIVAAGTTAVATYRNLG
;
A
#
# COMPACT_ATOMS: atom_id res chain seq x y z
N MET A 1 4.29 68.05 -13.41
CA MET A 1 2.91 67.54 -13.50
C MET A 1 2.96 66.04 -13.76
N PRO A 2 2.63 65.17 -12.80
CA PRO A 2 2.66 63.72 -12.99
C PRO A 2 1.42 63.23 -13.75
N ARG A 3 1.61 62.32 -14.72
CA ARG A 3 0.53 61.70 -15.52
C ARG A 3 -0.28 60.71 -14.65
N PRO A 4 -1.62 60.65 -14.81
CA PRO A 4 -2.43 59.64 -14.13
C PRO A 4 -2.21 58.25 -14.74
N ALA A 5 -2.09 57.25 -13.87
CA ALA A 5 -1.93 55.85 -14.25
C ALA A 5 -3.26 55.28 -14.78
N THR A 6 -3.21 54.72 -15.99
CA THR A 6 -4.33 53.98 -16.61
C THR A 6 -4.52 52.65 -15.90
N LEU A 7 -5.66 52.46 -15.22
CA LEU A 7 -6.08 51.16 -14.69
C LEU A 7 -6.41 50.20 -15.86
N ALA A 8 -5.82 49.01 -15.83
CA ALA A 8 -6.14 47.94 -16.76
C ALA A 8 -7.50 47.28 -16.39
N PRO A 9 -8.28 46.82 -17.38
CA PRO A 9 -9.55 46.15 -17.14
C PRO A 9 -9.35 44.75 -16.52
N SER A 10 -10.09 44.50 -15.44
CA SER A 10 -10.14 43.22 -14.74
C SER A 10 -10.81 42.16 -15.61
N LEU A 11 -10.05 41.12 -16.00
CA LEU A 11 -10.62 39.92 -16.63
C LEU A 11 -11.21 39.03 -15.54
N GLU A 12 -12.54 38.94 -15.50
CA GLU A 12 -13.21 37.93 -14.69
C GLU A 12 -13.07 36.54 -15.33
N PRO A 13 -12.76 35.49 -14.55
CA PRO A 13 -12.67 34.14 -15.07
C PRO A 13 -14.06 33.56 -15.35
N VAL A 14 -14.31 33.22 -16.63
CA VAL A 14 -15.49 32.48 -17.07
C VAL A 14 -15.40 31.06 -16.50
N MET A 15 -16.25 30.73 -15.53
CA MET A 15 -16.41 29.35 -15.05
C MET A 15 -17.11 28.51 -16.12
N PRO A 16 -16.56 27.35 -16.54
CA PRO A 16 -17.26 26.43 -17.41
C PRO A 16 -18.40 25.73 -16.65
N ASP A 17 -19.55 25.58 -17.31
CA ASP A 17 -20.72 24.89 -16.77
C ASP A 17 -20.41 23.44 -16.35
N PRO A 18 -21.06 22.93 -15.29
CA PRO A 18 -20.91 21.55 -14.86
C PRO A 18 -21.55 20.60 -15.88
N VAL A 19 -20.74 19.76 -16.50
CA VAL A 19 -21.18 18.65 -17.36
C VAL A 19 -22.00 17.67 -16.53
N ALA A 20 -23.28 17.55 -16.85
CA ALA A 20 -24.18 16.59 -16.21
C ALA A 20 -23.72 15.14 -16.48
N PHE A 21 -23.40 14.42 -15.41
CA PHE A 21 -23.03 13.02 -15.44
C PHE A 21 -24.29 12.19 -15.75
N GLN A 22 -24.41 11.66 -16.97
CA GLN A 22 -25.47 10.70 -17.29
C GLN A 22 -25.08 9.30 -16.77
N PRO A 23 -25.85 8.69 -15.86
CA PRO A 23 -25.61 7.31 -15.44
C PRO A 23 -25.90 6.40 -16.64
N THR A 24 -24.85 5.88 -17.25
CA THR A 24 -24.98 4.89 -18.31
C THR A 24 -25.39 3.57 -17.68
N ASP A 25 -26.62 3.18 -17.97
CA ASP A 25 -27.25 1.89 -17.71
C ASP A 25 -26.36 0.76 -18.26
N ARG A 26 -25.53 0.17 -17.40
CA ARG A 26 -24.73 -1.01 -17.71
C ARG A 26 -25.47 -2.24 -17.21
N ASN A 27 -26.45 -2.65 -18.00
CA ASN A 27 -27.05 -3.97 -17.93
C ASN A 27 -26.02 -5.00 -18.45
N ILE A 28 -25.08 -5.40 -17.59
CA ILE A 28 -24.12 -6.48 -17.85
C ILE A 28 -24.71 -7.77 -17.28
N PRO A 29 -24.99 -8.80 -18.10
CA PRO A 29 -25.39 -10.10 -17.58
C PRO A 29 -24.23 -10.76 -16.80
N GLU A 30 -24.50 -11.16 -15.55
CA GLU A 30 -23.56 -11.90 -14.70
C GLU A 30 -23.17 -13.24 -15.36
N PRO A 31 -21.86 -13.57 -15.47
CA PRO A 31 -21.45 -14.93 -15.75
C PRO A 31 -21.64 -15.79 -14.49
N ALA A 32 -22.63 -16.69 -14.52
CA ALA A 32 -22.82 -17.71 -13.50
C ALA A 32 -21.57 -18.60 -13.41
N LEU A 33 -20.83 -18.51 -12.31
CA LEU A 33 -19.78 -19.46 -11.96
C LEU A 33 -20.42 -20.77 -11.50
N PRO A 34 -20.03 -21.93 -12.04
CA PRO A 34 -20.51 -23.22 -11.55
C PRO A 34 -19.94 -23.49 -10.15
N ILE A 35 -20.83 -23.58 -9.16
CA ILE A 35 -20.51 -24.06 -7.81
C ILE A 35 -20.45 -25.59 -7.87
N GLU A 36 -19.36 -26.16 -8.37
CA GLU A 36 -19.11 -27.59 -8.18
C GLU A 36 -18.75 -27.85 -6.71
N THR A 37 -19.78 -28.20 -5.96
CA THR A 37 -19.69 -28.88 -4.66
C THR A 37 -19.15 -30.28 -4.90
N ALA A 38 -17.82 -30.42 -4.94
CA ALA A 38 -17.16 -31.72 -4.88
C ALA A 38 -16.92 -32.10 -3.41
N ALA A 39 -17.95 -32.67 -2.77
CA ALA A 39 -17.82 -33.44 -1.54
C ALA A 39 -17.08 -34.75 -1.84
N GLY A 40 -15.74 -34.72 -1.83
CA GLY A 40 -14.89 -35.91 -1.93
C GLY A 40 -14.70 -36.61 -0.57
N PRO A 41 -14.53 -37.94 -0.55
CA PRO A 41 -14.63 -38.75 0.66
C PRO A 41 -13.46 -38.52 1.63
N ARG A 42 -13.80 -38.35 2.92
CA ARG A 42 -12.85 -38.36 4.03
C ARG A 42 -12.18 -39.73 4.12
N ASN A 43 -10.92 -39.84 3.71
CA ASN A 43 -10.11 -41.02 4.01
C ASN A 43 -9.29 -40.76 5.29
N PRO A 44 -9.56 -41.47 6.40
CA PRO A 44 -8.79 -41.35 7.63
C PRO A 44 -7.75 -42.47 7.64
N LYS A 45 -6.49 -42.17 7.31
CA LYS A 45 -5.29 -42.93 7.73
C LYS A 45 -4.05 -42.39 7.01
N GLY A 46 -3.34 -41.54 7.72
CA GLY A 46 -2.08 -40.97 7.27
C GLY A 46 -1.70 -39.87 8.24
N LEU A 47 -1.31 -40.29 9.45
CA LEU A 47 -0.72 -39.42 10.45
C LEU A 47 0.63 -38.95 9.89
N ALA A 48 0.60 -37.98 8.97
CA ALA A 48 1.76 -37.25 8.54
C ALA A 48 2.24 -36.51 9.79
N ARG A 49 3.25 -37.09 10.43
CA ARG A 49 4.00 -36.44 11.51
C ARG A 49 4.51 -35.13 10.93
N ALA A 50 3.86 -34.02 11.28
CA ALA A 50 4.41 -32.69 11.10
C ALA A 50 5.67 -32.63 11.95
N VAL A 51 6.82 -32.94 11.34
CA VAL A 51 8.12 -32.67 11.95
C VAL A 51 8.27 -31.15 11.88
N VAL A 52 8.13 -30.51 13.04
CA VAL A 52 8.32 -29.06 13.17
C VAL A 52 9.82 -28.77 12.97
N LEU A 53 10.23 -28.56 11.72
CA LEU A 53 11.46 -27.82 11.42
C LEU A 53 11.14 -26.34 11.61
N ALA A 54 11.31 -25.81 12.81
CA ALA A 54 11.12 -24.38 13.04
C ALA A 54 12.26 -23.61 12.35
N ILE A 55 11.98 -22.98 11.21
CA ILE A 55 12.87 -21.93 10.70
C ILE A 55 12.51 -20.65 11.46
N SER A 56 13.48 -20.10 12.18
CA SER A 56 13.35 -18.83 12.88
C SER A 56 13.41 -17.68 11.87
N GLN A 57 12.31 -16.95 11.69
CA GLN A 57 12.36 -15.64 11.03
C GLN A 57 12.43 -14.54 12.08
N ILE A 58 13.34 -13.58 11.87
CA ILE A 58 13.44 -12.36 12.67
C ILE A 58 12.56 -11.33 11.97
N VAL A 59 11.39 -11.03 12.55
CA VAL A 59 10.56 -9.89 12.18
C VAL A 59 10.56 -8.96 13.39
N ALA A 60 11.03 -7.72 13.23
CA ALA A 60 11.11 -6.71 14.29
C ALA A 60 11.75 -7.22 15.60
N GLY A 61 12.84 -8.00 15.51
CA GLY A 61 13.57 -8.53 16.67
C GLY A 61 12.84 -9.62 17.47
N LYS A 62 11.70 -10.14 16.98
CA LYS A 62 10.96 -11.23 17.63
C LYS A 62 11.09 -12.51 16.81
N THR A 63 11.71 -13.53 17.41
CA THR A 63 11.83 -14.87 16.82
C THR A 63 10.47 -15.56 16.89
N SER A 64 9.83 -15.76 15.74
CA SER A 64 8.59 -16.56 15.65
C SER A 64 8.86 -17.80 14.80
N ALA A 65 8.51 -18.97 15.33
CA ALA A 65 8.57 -20.21 14.57
C ALA A 65 7.50 -20.19 13.46
N ILE A 66 7.91 -20.35 12.22
CA ILE A 66 7.00 -20.46 11.07
C ILE A 66 6.88 -21.93 10.70
N ALA A 67 5.64 -22.39 10.55
CA ALA A 67 5.38 -23.72 10.03
C ALA A 67 5.87 -23.78 8.58
N VAL A 68 6.74 -24.74 8.30
CA VAL A 68 7.17 -25.11 6.96
C VAL A 68 6.57 -26.44 6.57
N ASP A 69 6.23 -26.57 5.29
CA ASP A 69 5.88 -27.85 4.70
C ASP A 69 7.13 -28.74 4.67
N ALA A 70 6.98 -29.99 5.12
CA ALA A 70 8.06 -30.97 5.15
C ALA A 70 8.54 -31.37 3.75
N ASN A 71 7.67 -31.25 2.74
CA ASN A 71 7.98 -31.64 1.36
C ASN A 71 8.39 -30.45 0.48
N HIS A 72 8.04 -29.23 0.87
CA HIS A 72 8.48 -28.00 0.23
C HIS A 72 8.93 -27.03 1.32
N PRO A 73 10.24 -26.86 1.56
CA PRO A 73 10.77 -25.98 2.60
C PRO A 73 10.62 -24.48 2.23
N VAL A 74 9.48 -24.11 1.64
CA VAL A 74 9.03 -22.74 1.50
C VAL A 74 8.14 -22.41 2.71
N PRO A 75 8.39 -21.29 3.40
CA PRO A 75 7.52 -20.81 4.48
C PRO A 75 6.08 -20.72 3.98
N THR A 76 5.18 -21.54 4.53
CA THR A 76 3.86 -21.77 3.94
C THR A 76 2.89 -20.60 4.15
N ALA A 77 3.22 -19.63 5.00
CA ALA A 77 2.45 -18.41 5.11
C ALA A 77 3.27 -17.28 5.75
N SER A 78 3.66 -16.27 4.97
CA SER A 78 3.86 -14.95 5.55
C SER A 78 2.50 -14.46 6.04
N ARG A 79 2.39 -14.07 7.32
CA ARG A 79 1.14 -13.47 7.82
C ARG A 79 0.84 -12.23 6.99
N GLY A 80 -0.32 -12.21 6.34
CA GLY A 80 -0.84 -11.03 5.66
C GLY A 80 -0.96 -9.85 6.63
N TYR A 81 -0.93 -8.64 6.07
CA TYR A 81 -1.09 -7.41 6.85
C TYR A 81 -2.51 -7.37 7.44
N ARG A 82 -2.60 -7.15 8.76
CA ARG A 82 -3.85 -7.16 9.52
C ARG A 82 -4.38 -5.77 9.80
N SER A 83 -3.54 -4.74 9.64
CA SER A 83 -3.93 -3.35 9.85
C SER A 83 -3.27 -2.43 8.82
N SER A 84 -3.90 -1.27 8.60
CA SER A 84 -3.32 -0.16 7.84
C SER A 84 -3.54 1.14 8.60
N THR A 85 -2.47 1.89 8.84
CA THR A 85 -2.51 3.20 9.51
C THR A 85 -1.99 4.25 8.55
N ALA A 86 -2.70 5.37 8.40
CA ALA A 86 -2.26 6.46 7.53
C ALA A 86 -1.00 7.13 8.09
N ILE A 87 0.02 7.31 7.25
CA ILE A 87 1.25 8.03 7.60
C ILE A 87 1.07 9.50 7.25
N VAL A 88 1.23 10.36 8.26
CA VAL A 88 1.26 11.80 8.09
C VAL A 88 2.70 12.21 7.81
N VAL A 89 2.93 12.90 6.70
CA VAL A 89 4.27 13.37 6.30
C VAL A 89 4.85 14.27 7.39
N GLY A 90 6.10 14.01 7.77
CA GLY A 90 6.82 14.73 8.82
C GLY A 90 6.47 14.34 10.26
N ALA A 91 5.44 13.51 10.48
CA ALA A 91 5.10 13.02 11.81
C ALA A 91 5.73 11.63 12.05
N ASN A 92 6.36 11.44 13.20
CA ASN A 92 6.83 10.12 13.62
C ASN A 92 5.65 9.23 14.00
N GLN A 93 5.63 8.01 13.48
CA GLN A 93 4.62 7.01 13.79
C GLN A 93 5.29 5.70 14.22
N THR A 94 4.49 4.81 14.81
CA THR A 94 4.95 3.44 15.07
C THR A 94 5.23 2.74 13.73
N PRO A 95 6.45 2.23 13.50
CA PRO A 95 6.78 1.54 12.26
C PRO A 95 5.91 0.30 12.05
N GLY A 96 5.40 0.14 10.82
CA GLY A 96 4.74 -1.09 10.37
C GLY A 96 5.76 -2.10 9.83
N ARG A 97 5.27 -3.22 9.28
CA ARG A 97 6.08 -4.22 8.56
C ARG A 97 6.34 -3.85 7.11
N ALA A 98 5.49 -2.99 6.54
CA ALA A 98 5.62 -2.50 5.17
C ALA A 98 4.93 -1.14 5.02
N VAL A 99 5.27 -0.44 3.95
CA VAL A 99 4.61 0.80 3.53
C VAL A 99 3.84 0.55 2.24
N HIS A 100 2.60 1.00 2.22
CA HIS A 100 1.83 1.15 1.00
C HIS A 100 1.84 2.61 0.57
N VAL A 101 2.36 2.85 -0.63
CA VAL A 101 2.43 4.18 -1.26
C VAL A 101 1.47 4.18 -2.44
N VAL A 102 0.42 5.00 -2.38
CA VAL A 102 -0.47 5.25 -3.51
C VAL A 102 -0.14 6.62 -4.08
N CYS A 103 0.60 6.62 -5.17
CA CYS A 103 1.16 7.79 -5.81
C CYS A 103 0.23 8.31 -6.92
N THR A 104 -0.12 9.59 -6.85
CA THR A 104 -0.88 10.28 -7.91
C THR A 104 0.03 10.96 -8.92
N THR A 105 1.21 11.42 -8.47
CA THR A 105 2.23 12.05 -9.32
C THR A 105 3.58 11.42 -9.05
N ALA A 106 4.16 10.78 -10.06
CA ALA A 106 5.48 10.15 -9.96
C ALA A 106 6.54 11.14 -9.47
N GLY A 107 7.53 10.61 -8.77
CA GLY A 107 8.60 11.42 -8.20
C GLY A 107 9.36 10.63 -7.14
N ASP A 108 10.12 11.34 -6.32
CA ASP A 108 10.89 10.73 -5.25
C ASP A 108 10.14 10.81 -3.93
N VAL A 109 10.26 9.74 -3.15
CA VAL A 109 9.75 9.66 -1.78
C VAL A 109 10.93 9.38 -0.87
N LYS A 110 11.15 10.27 0.09
CA LYS A 110 12.15 10.10 1.12
C LYS A 110 11.52 9.50 2.37
N ILE A 111 11.97 8.32 2.75
CA ILE A 111 11.39 7.54 3.86
C ILE A 111 12.43 7.45 4.97
N ARG A 112 12.02 7.76 6.20
CA ARG A 112 12.83 7.47 7.38
C ARG A 112 12.38 6.13 7.98
N LEU A 113 13.32 5.22 8.11
CA LEU A 113 13.11 3.86 8.60
C LEU A 113 13.08 3.81 10.13
N ALA A 114 12.76 2.63 10.67
CA ALA A 114 12.70 2.37 12.11
C ALA A 114 14.04 2.57 12.84
N ASP A 115 15.16 2.39 12.14
CA ASP A 115 16.53 2.62 12.61
C ASP A 115 17.01 4.07 12.44
N ASP A 116 16.08 4.99 12.11
CA ASP A 116 16.33 6.41 11.82
C ASP A 116 17.20 6.68 10.57
N THR A 117 17.51 5.66 9.77
CA THR A 117 18.14 5.86 8.46
C THR A 117 17.13 6.40 7.45
N GLU A 118 17.63 7.14 6.46
CA GLU A 118 16.79 7.72 5.40
C GLU A 118 17.13 7.09 4.05
N ILE A 119 16.08 6.69 3.32
CA ILE A 119 16.19 6.14 1.97
C ILE A 119 15.37 7.01 1.01
N LEU A 120 15.87 7.16 -0.22
CA LEU A 120 15.17 7.84 -1.30
C LEU A 120 14.76 6.80 -2.33
N ILE A 121 13.47 6.78 -2.68
CA ILE A 121 12.93 5.84 -3.66
C ILE A 121 12.12 6.62 -4.68
N THR A 122 12.44 6.42 -5.95
CA THR A 122 11.62 6.93 -7.05
C THR A 122 10.41 6.02 -7.24
N VAL A 123 9.22 6.60 -7.15
CA VAL A 123 7.94 5.90 -7.31
C VAL A 123 7.24 6.36 -8.58
N ALA A 124 6.64 5.41 -9.29
CA ALA A 124 5.75 5.71 -10.41
C ALA A 124 4.32 5.97 -9.91
N VAL A 125 3.48 6.52 -10.78
CA VAL A 125 2.04 6.67 -10.52
C VAL A 125 1.41 5.29 -10.30
N GLY A 126 0.57 5.17 -9.27
CA GLY A 126 -0.10 3.92 -8.90
C GLY A 126 0.21 3.46 -7.48
N ALA A 127 -0.10 2.19 -7.19
CA ALA A 127 0.12 1.59 -5.88
C ALA A 127 1.46 0.82 -5.86
N THR A 128 2.32 1.15 -4.90
CA THR A 128 3.59 0.46 -4.66
C THR A 128 3.63 -0.03 -3.22
N TYR A 129 4.05 -1.28 -3.04
CA TYR A 129 4.26 -1.88 -1.72
C TYR A 129 5.76 -2.02 -1.46
N LEU A 130 6.21 -1.42 -0.37
CA LEU A 130 7.61 -1.41 0.03
C LEU A 130 7.75 -2.19 1.34
N PRO A 131 8.52 -3.30 1.38
CA PRO A 131 8.68 -4.13 2.58
C PRO A 131 9.68 -3.49 3.57
N PHE A 132 9.45 -2.22 3.92
CA PHE A 132 10.27 -1.46 4.85
C PHE A 132 9.47 -1.05 6.08
N GLU A 133 10.13 -1.07 7.23
CA GLU A 133 9.57 -0.55 8.48
C GLU A 133 9.72 0.98 8.51
N ALA A 134 8.78 1.72 7.93
CA ALA A 134 8.86 3.18 7.91
C ALA A 134 8.32 3.81 9.18
N LYS A 135 9.12 4.71 9.75
CA LYS A 135 8.79 5.53 10.91
C LYS A 135 8.09 6.82 10.49
N THR A 136 8.54 7.46 9.41
CA THR A 136 7.92 8.67 8.87
C THR A 136 8.29 8.88 7.40
N ILE A 137 7.50 9.69 6.70
CA ILE A 137 7.85 10.22 5.37
C ILE A 137 8.46 11.60 5.57
N VAL A 138 9.67 11.80 5.05
CA VAL A 138 10.40 13.06 5.18
C VAL A 138 9.91 14.02 4.10
N ALA A 139 9.32 15.14 4.49
CA ALA A 139 8.82 16.15 3.54
C ALA A 139 9.95 16.69 2.64
N ALA A 140 11.13 16.93 3.22
CA ALA A 140 12.29 17.39 2.47
C ALA A 140 12.81 16.29 1.52
N GLY A 141 12.83 16.58 0.23
CA GLY A 141 13.25 15.64 -0.81
C GLY A 141 12.15 14.70 -1.29
N THR A 142 10.93 14.78 -0.76
CA THR A 142 9.76 14.10 -1.33
C THR A 142 9.09 15.01 -2.36
N THR A 143 9.16 14.62 -3.63
CA THR A 143 8.55 15.34 -4.76
C THR A 143 7.28 14.66 -5.26
N ALA A 144 7.11 13.38 -4.95
CA ALA A 144 5.90 12.63 -5.30
C ALA A 144 4.69 13.09 -4.48
N VAL A 145 3.56 13.28 -5.16
CA VAL A 145 2.27 13.45 -4.49
C VAL A 145 1.68 12.07 -4.29
N ALA A 146 1.57 11.63 -3.03
CA ALA A 146 1.12 10.29 -2.70
C ALA A 146 0.41 10.26 -1.33
N THR A 147 -0.40 9.22 -1.14
CA THR A 147 -0.92 8.84 0.17
C THR A 147 -0.14 7.64 0.69
N TYR A 148 0.16 7.66 1.99
CA TYR A 148 1.09 6.71 2.62
C TYR A 148 0.37 5.96 3.73
N ARG A 149 0.59 4.65 3.82
CA ARG A 149 0.04 3.82 4.90
C ARG A 149 1.08 2.84 5.43
N ASN A 150 1.20 2.75 6.75
CA ASN A 150 1.94 1.69 7.41
C ASN A 150 1.06 0.46 7.53
N LEU A 151 1.58 -0.68 7.10
CA LEU A 151 0.92 -1.98 7.14
C LEU A 151 1.48 -2.81 8.30
N GLY A 152 0.61 -3.25 9.21
CA GLY A 152 0.96 -4.05 10.40
C GLY A 152 0.66 -5.52 10.25
#